data_AF-A0A822XC69-F1
#
_entry.id   AF-A0A822XC69-F1
#
_cell.length_a   1.000
_cell.length_b   1.000
_cell.length_c   1.000
_cell.angle_alpha   90.00
_cell.angle_beta   90.00
_cell.angle_gamma   90.00
#
_symmetry.space_group_name_H-M   'P 1'
#
loop_
_entity.id
_entity.type
_entity.pdbx_description
1 polymer ?
#
loop_
_entity_poly.entity_id
_entity_poly.type
_entity_poly.pdbx_seq_one_letter_code
_entity_poly.pdbx_strand_id
1 'polypeptide(L)'
;MNSSSDEFSGRLGLIFATIGAAIGTGNIWRFPRMVGANGGGSFLVPWLIFLFLWSIPLVVAEFALGKRSRTGTVGTFRIFNGPKFAWMGLWTAWISTAIGFYYAVVTGWCINYFQSAVRGGLGSDVDTTEVWNTFLQDPSQVIMFQALAVLITMAAIWKGAKAIEKVNVILMVSLFILLFSALFLAFVMDMNDGSLDGFVYMFSIQPEYLLEPETWINGLSQSAWSCSAGMGMAITYSVYMRKDEDTTLNAATMCLANNSIS
;
A
#
# COMPACT_ATOMS: atom_id res chain seq x y z
N MET A 1 3.47 -29.37 22.30
CA MET A 1 3.23 -28.68 21.00
C MET A 1 4.56 -28.10 20.56
N ASN A 2 5.12 -28.57 19.44
CA ASN A 2 6.35 -28.01 18.89
C ASN A 2 6.14 -26.52 18.62
N SER A 3 6.74 -25.64 19.44
CA SER A 3 6.65 -24.20 19.26
C SER A 3 7.59 -23.78 18.12
N SER A 4 7.24 -24.12 16.89
CA SER A 4 7.80 -23.39 15.75
C SER A 4 7.37 -21.93 15.92
N SER A 5 8.32 -21.03 16.12
CA SER A 5 8.06 -19.60 16.24
C SER A 5 7.22 -19.12 15.04
N ASP A 6 6.14 -18.40 15.33
CA ASP A 6 5.28 -17.69 14.35
C ASP A 6 5.93 -16.39 13.85
N GLU A 7 7.16 -16.07 14.30
CA GLU A 7 7.93 -14.94 13.80
C GLU A 7 8.28 -15.11 12.31
N PHE A 8 8.54 -13.97 11.66
CA PHE A 8 9.08 -13.95 10.31
C PHE A 8 10.41 -14.72 10.22
N SER A 9 10.70 -15.24 9.02
CA SER A 9 11.91 -16.04 8.80
C SER A 9 13.20 -15.25 9.08
N GLY A 10 13.14 -13.92 9.01
CA GLY A 10 14.16 -12.96 9.43
C GLY A 10 13.82 -11.55 8.98
N ARG A 11 14.79 -10.63 9.08
CA ARG A 11 14.62 -9.21 8.75
C ARG A 11 14.10 -9.00 7.32
N LEU A 12 14.63 -9.73 6.34
CA LEU A 12 14.17 -9.60 4.96
C LEU A 12 12.70 -10.01 4.80
N GLY A 13 12.29 -11.10 5.45
CA GLY A 13 10.90 -11.55 5.45
C GLY A 13 9.95 -10.49 6.01
N LEU A 14 10.31 -9.88 7.14
CA LEU A 14 9.57 -8.75 7.71
C LEU A 14 9.52 -7.57 6.75
N ILE A 15 10.66 -7.17 6.19
CA ILE A 15 10.75 -6.00 5.29
C ILE A 15 9.87 -6.22 4.07
N PHE A 16 9.96 -7.37 3.41
CA PHE A 16 9.10 -7.66 2.28
C PHE A 16 7.63 -7.66 2.69
N ALA A 17 7.26 -8.32 3.80
CA ALA A 17 5.89 -8.36 4.31
C ALA A 17 5.32 -6.95 4.59
N THR A 18 6.10 -6.09 5.24
CA THR A 18 5.69 -4.73 5.63
C THR A 18 5.67 -3.78 4.42
N ILE A 19 6.63 -3.89 3.51
CA ILE A 19 6.66 -3.12 2.25
C ILE A 19 5.45 -3.44 1.39
N GLY A 20 5.16 -4.73 1.13
CA GLY A 20 3.99 -5.08 0.31
C GLY A 20 2.64 -4.82 0.99
N ALA A 21 2.63 -4.62 2.32
CA ALA A 21 1.45 -4.14 3.02
C ALA A 21 1.26 -2.61 2.88
N ALA A 22 2.36 -1.86 2.69
CA ALA A 22 2.33 -0.40 2.49
C ALA A 22 2.05 -0.03 1.03
N ILE A 23 2.65 -0.75 0.07
CA ILE A 23 2.44 -0.50 -1.36
C ILE A 23 1.06 -0.99 -1.77
N GLY A 24 0.21 -0.04 -2.14
CA GLY A 24 -1.12 -0.32 -2.67
C GLY A 24 -1.30 0.23 -4.08
N THR A 25 -2.52 0.07 -4.60
CA THR A 25 -2.93 0.71 -5.86
C THR A 25 -2.74 2.23 -5.78
N GLY A 26 -2.89 2.83 -4.60
CA GLY A 26 -2.68 4.27 -4.39
C GLY A 26 -1.31 4.79 -4.82
N ASN A 27 -0.25 3.99 -4.71
CA ASN A 27 1.08 4.38 -5.19
C ASN A 27 1.12 4.48 -6.73
N ILE A 28 0.36 3.63 -7.42
CA ILE A 28 0.39 3.51 -8.89
C ILE A 28 -0.43 4.61 -9.57
N TRP A 29 -1.66 4.89 -9.10
CA TRP A 29 -2.55 5.84 -9.80
C TRP A 29 -2.83 7.12 -9.01
N ARG A 30 -2.97 7.02 -7.68
CA ARG A 30 -3.34 8.19 -6.87
C ARG A 30 -2.15 9.13 -6.71
N PHE A 31 -0.95 8.62 -6.42
CA PHE A 31 0.22 9.48 -6.24
C PHE A 31 0.54 10.32 -7.48
N PRO A 32 0.68 9.75 -8.70
CA PRO A 32 0.94 10.56 -9.91
C PRO A 32 -0.16 11.58 -10.19
N ARG A 33 -1.42 11.23 -9.90
CA ARG A 33 -2.53 12.19 -9.99
C ARG A 33 -2.38 13.34 -9.01
N MET A 34 -2.04 13.05 -7.75
CA MET A 34 -1.86 14.10 -6.72
C MET A 34 -0.70 15.02 -7.08
N VAL A 35 0.40 14.46 -7.58
CA VAL A 35 1.55 15.22 -8.10
C VAL A 35 1.08 16.20 -9.18
N GLY A 36 0.43 15.70 -10.24
CA GLY A 36 -0.03 16.54 -11.34
C GLY A 36 -1.09 17.58 -10.93
N ALA A 37 -2.00 17.24 -10.02
CA ALA A 37 -3.03 18.15 -9.54
C ALA A 37 -2.52 19.25 -8.59
N ASN A 38 -1.31 19.11 -8.04
CA ASN A 38 -0.74 20.01 -7.02
C ASN A 38 0.62 20.61 -7.44
N GLY A 39 0.78 20.91 -8.73
CA GLY A 39 1.96 21.63 -9.24
C GLY A 39 3.19 20.76 -9.49
N GLY A 40 2.99 19.48 -9.83
CA GLY A 40 4.05 18.57 -10.24
C GLY A 40 5.09 18.37 -9.14
N GLY A 41 6.34 18.67 -9.45
CA GLY A 41 7.48 18.60 -8.53
C GLY A 41 7.31 19.45 -7.27
N SER A 42 6.51 20.52 -7.29
CA SER A 42 6.21 21.32 -6.10
C SER A 42 5.53 20.50 -5.01
N PHE A 43 4.63 19.59 -5.38
CA PHE A 43 3.93 18.71 -4.44
C PHE A 43 4.88 17.80 -3.65
N LEU A 44 6.03 17.44 -4.23
CA LEU A 44 7.01 16.56 -3.60
C LEU A 44 7.62 17.18 -2.34
N VAL A 45 7.68 18.52 -2.26
CA VAL A 45 8.22 19.24 -1.10
C VAL A 45 7.43 18.97 0.18
N PRO A 46 6.13 19.33 0.28
CA PRO A 46 5.35 19.03 1.49
C PRO A 46 5.24 17.52 1.72
N TRP A 47 5.08 16.71 0.66
CA TRP A 47 5.00 15.26 0.80
C TRP A 47 6.25 14.64 1.45
N LEU A 48 7.46 15.03 1.02
CA LEU A 48 8.72 14.59 1.65
C LEU A 48 8.88 15.13 3.07
N ILE A 49 8.52 16.40 3.32
CA ILE A 49 8.56 16.97 4.68
C ILE A 49 7.70 16.13 5.62
N PHE A 50 6.46 15.81 5.25
CA PHE A 50 5.58 14.99 6.08
C PHE A 50 5.99 13.52 6.15
N LEU A 51 6.68 12.99 5.14
CA LEU A 51 7.29 11.66 5.23
C LEU A 51 8.27 11.58 6.41
N PHE A 52 9.17 12.57 6.54
CA PHE A 52 10.20 12.57 7.59
C PHE A 52 9.68 13.08 8.95
N LEU A 53 8.77 14.06 8.97
CA LEU A 53 8.31 14.66 10.22
C LEU A 53 7.10 13.96 10.84
N TRP A 54 6.30 13.24 10.04
CA TRP A 54 5.06 12.63 10.49
C TRP A 54 5.06 11.11 10.29
N SER A 55 5.15 10.65 9.05
CA SER A 55 4.90 9.24 8.71
C SER A 55 5.96 8.31 9.29
N ILE A 56 7.25 8.59 9.08
CA ILE A 56 8.35 7.77 9.62
C ILE A 56 8.31 7.73 11.16
N PRO A 57 8.27 8.87 11.89
CA PRO A 57 8.22 8.86 13.35
C PRO A 57 7.00 8.09 13.90
N LEU A 58 5.84 8.25 13.28
CA LEU A 58 4.61 7.58 13.72
C LEU A 58 4.68 6.07 13.51
N VAL A 59 5.17 5.63 12.34
CA VAL A 59 5.37 4.19 12.06
C VAL A 59 6.44 3.59 12.98
N VAL A 60 7.53 4.31 13.27
CA VAL A 60 8.55 3.88 14.25
C VAL A 60 7.91 3.68 15.63
N ALA A 61 7.04 4.59 16.07
CA ALA A 61 6.32 4.45 17.33
C ALA A 61 5.39 3.23 17.32
N GLU A 62 4.63 3.00 16.25
CA GLU A 62 3.77 1.83 16.11
C GLU A 62 4.55 0.51 16.12
N PHE A 63 5.68 0.43 15.42
CA PHE A 63 6.57 -0.73 15.47
C PHE A 63 7.12 -0.96 16.88
N ALA A 64 7.53 0.09 17.57
CA ALA A 64 8.06 -0.01 18.93
C ALA A 64 7.00 -0.51 19.92
N LEU A 65 5.77 0.02 19.80
CA LEU A 65 4.63 -0.38 20.63
C LEU A 65 4.25 -1.84 20.39
N GLY A 66 4.12 -2.27 19.13
CA GLY A 66 3.75 -3.66 18.81
C GLY A 66 4.85 -4.67 19.15
N LYS A 67 6.12 -4.35 18.88
CA LYS A 67 7.26 -5.20 19.27
C LYS A 67 7.37 -5.37 20.79
N ARG A 68 7.05 -4.33 21.56
CA ARG A 68 7.09 -4.35 23.03
C ARG A 68 5.85 -5.01 23.65
N SER A 69 4.66 -4.77 23.09
CA SER A 69 3.42 -5.35 23.61
C SER A 69 3.29 -6.84 23.27
N ARG A 70 3.83 -7.27 22.11
CA ARG A 70 3.63 -8.61 21.54
C ARG A 70 2.16 -9.03 21.45
N THR A 71 1.29 -8.05 21.24
CA THR A 71 -0.16 -8.23 21.06
C THR A 71 -0.66 -7.34 19.93
N GLY A 72 -1.81 -7.68 19.34
CA GLY A 72 -2.44 -6.83 18.32
C GLY A 72 -2.83 -5.43 18.85
N THR A 73 -3.45 -4.61 18.00
CA THR A 73 -3.81 -3.21 18.31
C THR A 73 -4.56 -3.06 19.63
N VAL A 74 -5.64 -3.83 19.85
CA VAL A 74 -6.45 -3.80 21.08
C VAL A 74 -5.60 -4.06 22.33
N GLY A 75 -4.74 -5.08 22.28
CA GLY A 75 -3.86 -5.44 23.40
C GLY A 75 -2.80 -4.37 23.65
N THR A 76 -2.25 -3.78 22.60
CA THR A 76 -1.26 -2.71 22.67
C THR A 76 -1.82 -1.49 23.39
N PHE A 77 -2.98 -0.98 22.97
CA PHE A 77 -3.65 0.14 23.65
C PHE A 77 -4.01 -0.22 25.11
N ARG A 78 -4.45 -1.46 25.37
CA ARG A 78 -4.74 -1.93 26.74
C ARG A 78 -3.50 -1.90 27.64
N ILE A 79 -2.34 -2.31 27.13
CA ILE A 79 -1.09 -2.42 27.90
C ILE A 79 -0.51 -1.03 28.21
N PHE A 80 -0.47 -0.13 27.23
CA PHE A 80 0.20 1.16 27.39
C PHE A 80 -0.70 2.28 27.94
N ASN A 81 -1.99 2.28 27.60
CA ASN A 81 -2.92 3.32 28.01
C ASN A 81 -3.86 2.83 29.13
N GLY A 82 -3.96 1.52 29.35
CA GLY A 82 -4.83 0.90 30.34
C GLY A 82 -6.14 0.36 29.75
N PRO A 83 -6.89 -0.45 30.52
CA PRO A 83 -8.08 -1.16 30.03
C PRO A 83 -9.19 -0.25 29.51
N LYS A 84 -9.30 0.97 30.04
CA LYS A 84 -10.30 1.96 29.60
C LYS A 84 -10.06 2.48 28.18
N PHE A 85 -8.87 2.30 27.61
CA PHE A 85 -8.51 2.77 26.26
C PHE A 85 -8.39 1.66 25.23
N ALA A 86 -8.69 0.40 25.60
CA ALA A 86 -8.66 -0.73 24.66
C ALA A 86 -9.59 -0.54 23.45
N TRP A 87 -10.66 0.25 23.61
CA TRP A 87 -11.58 0.60 22.52
C TRP A 87 -10.90 1.35 21.37
N MET A 88 -9.82 2.11 21.63
CA MET A 88 -9.08 2.81 20.58
C MET A 88 -8.42 1.81 19.63
N GLY A 89 -7.80 0.76 20.19
CA GLY A 89 -7.23 -0.32 19.38
C GLY A 89 -8.29 -1.13 18.64
N LEU A 90 -9.48 -1.28 19.22
CA LEU A 90 -10.63 -1.91 18.54
C LEU A 90 -11.12 -1.04 17.39
N TRP A 91 -11.19 0.27 17.58
CA TRP A 91 -11.55 1.24 16.55
C TRP A 91 -10.57 1.20 15.38
N THR A 92 -9.26 1.18 15.67
CA THR A 92 -8.22 1.00 14.64
C THR A 92 -8.38 -0.31 13.87
N ALA A 93 -8.64 -1.42 14.56
CA ALA A 93 -8.90 -2.71 13.90
C ALA A 93 -10.17 -2.70 13.04
N TRP A 94 -11.22 -2.02 13.52
CA TRP A 94 -12.47 -1.86 12.78
C TRP A 94 -12.28 -1.04 11.50
N ILE A 95 -11.54 0.08 11.55
CA ILE A 95 -11.24 0.88 10.36
C ILE A 95 -10.56 0.01 9.29
N SER A 96 -9.52 -0.74 9.66
CA SER A 96 -8.82 -1.64 8.74
C SER A 96 -9.75 -2.72 8.17
N THR A 97 -10.69 -3.22 8.97
CA THR A 97 -11.72 -4.18 8.53
C THR A 97 -12.69 -3.53 7.53
N ALA A 98 -13.18 -2.32 7.82
CA ALA A 98 -14.10 -1.59 6.97
C ALA A 98 -13.47 -1.24 5.61
N ILE A 99 -12.17 -0.90 5.60
CA ILE A 99 -11.40 -0.70 4.38
C ILE A 99 -11.34 -2.00 3.56
N GLY A 100 -11.18 -3.14 4.23
CA GLY A 100 -11.21 -4.46 3.60
C GLY A 100 -12.49 -4.74 2.80
N PHE A 101 -13.65 -4.20 3.22
CA PHE A 101 -14.91 -4.42 2.52
C PHE A 101 -14.91 -3.91 1.08
N TYR A 102 -14.39 -2.70 0.85
CA TYR A 102 -14.33 -2.15 -0.51
C TYR A 102 -13.07 -2.57 -1.26
N TYR A 103 -11.94 -2.79 -0.58
CA TYR A 103 -10.72 -3.28 -1.23
C TYR A 103 -10.90 -4.68 -1.83
N ALA A 104 -11.74 -5.53 -1.20
CA ALA A 104 -12.12 -6.83 -1.78
C ALA A 104 -12.84 -6.66 -3.13
N VAL A 105 -13.70 -5.64 -3.25
CA VAL A 105 -14.41 -5.32 -4.50
C VAL A 105 -13.42 -4.84 -5.57
N VAL A 106 -12.53 -3.90 -5.22
CA VAL A 106 -11.49 -3.38 -6.14
C VAL A 106 -10.57 -4.51 -6.63
N THR A 107 -10.18 -5.42 -5.74
CA THR A 107 -9.38 -6.60 -6.10
C THR A 107 -10.14 -7.51 -7.06
N GLY A 108 -11.45 -7.70 -6.84
CA GLY A 108 -12.33 -8.42 -7.75
C GLY A 108 -12.34 -7.82 -9.16
N TRP A 109 -12.37 -6.49 -9.27
CA TRP A 109 -12.26 -5.79 -10.55
C TRP A 109 -10.94 -6.13 -11.26
N CYS A 110 -9.82 -6.07 -10.54
CA CYS A 110 -8.51 -6.41 -11.09
C CYS A 110 -8.46 -7.87 -11.59
N ILE A 111 -9.06 -8.82 -10.86
CA ILE A 111 -9.11 -10.23 -11.28
C ILE A 111 -9.94 -10.39 -12.56
N ASN A 112 -11.08 -9.71 -12.67
CA ASN A 112 -11.89 -9.71 -13.88
C ASN A 112 -11.09 -9.15 -15.08
N TYR A 113 -10.47 -7.99 -14.92
CA TYR A 113 -9.66 -7.37 -15.98
C TYR A 113 -8.47 -8.24 -16.38
N PHE A 114 -7.80 -8.87 -15.42
CA PHE A 114 -6.71 -9.81 -15.70
C PHE A 114 -7.18 -10.97 -16.56
N GLN A 115 -8.32 -11.59 -16.21
CA GLN A 115 -8.91 -12.67 -16.98
C GLN A 115 -9.35 -12.21 -18.38
N SER A 116 -9.93 -11.02 -18.50
CA SER A 116 -10.32 -10.43 -19.78
C SER A 116 -9.11 -10.15 -20.67
N ALA A 117 -8.02 -9.62 -20.10
CA ALA A 117 -6.76 -9.40 -20.80
C ALA A 117 -6.17 -10.70 -21.37
N VAL A 118 -6.10 -11.76 -20.55
CA VAL A 118 -5.59 -13.07 -20.96
C VAL A 118 -6.43 -13.71 -22.07
N ARG A 119 -7.73 -13.43 -22.12
CA ARG A 119 -8.64 -13.89 -23.18
C ARG A 119 -8.62 -13.02 -24.44
N GLY A 120 -7.79 -11.97 -24.49
CA GLY A 120 -7.73 -11.04 -25.62
C GLY A 120 -8.89 -10.03 -25.67
N GLY A 121 -9.65 -9.88 -24.58
CA GLY A 121 -10.80 -8.98 -24.49
C GLY A 121 -10.45 -7.50 -24.26
N LEU A 122 -9.19 -7.11 -24.37
CA LEU A 122 -8.69 -5.73 -24.17
C LEU A 122 -7.78 -5.29 -25.34
N GLY A 123 -8.14 -5.65 -26.57
CA GLY A 123 -7.43 -5.21 -27.78
C GLY A 123 -7.63 -3.71 -28.07
N SER A 124 -6.86 -3.18 -29.03
CA SER A 124 -6.89 -1.74 -29.38
C SER A 124 -8.26 -1.23 -29.84
N ASP A 125 -9.07 -2.10 -30.44
CA ASP A 125 -10.38 -1.74 -31.01
C ASP A 125 -11.53 -1.94 -30.02
N VAL A 126 -11.24 -2.37 -28.79
CA VAL A 126 -12.25 -2.65 -27.76
C VAL A 126 -12.57 -1.38 -26.99
N ASP A 127 -13.86 -1.05 -26.86
CA ASP A 127 -14.30 0.01 -25.95
C ASP A 127 -14.17 -0.47 -24.49
N THR A 128 -13.07 -0.06 -23.86
CA THR A 128 -12.79 -0.39 -22.46
C THR A 128 -13.80 0.19 -21.48
N THR A 129 -14.49 1.28 -21.86
CA THR A 129 -15.55 1.90 -21.05
C THR A 129 -16.81 1.06 -21.08
N GLU A 130 -17.16 0.52 -22.24
CA GLU A 130 -18.27 -0.43 -22.36
C GLU A 130 -17.99 -1.73 -21.60
N VAL A 131 -16.77 -2.26 -21.68
CA VAL A 131 -16.34 -3.44 -20.91
C VAL A 131 -16.50 -3.19 -19.41
N TRP A 132 -16.04 -2.02 -18.93
CA TRP A 132 -16.19 -1.61 -17.53
C TRP A 132 -17.65 -1.54 -17.10
N ASN A 133 -18.47 -0.82 -17.87
CA ASN A 133 -19.87 -0.58 -17.54
C ASN A 133 -20.68 -1.86 -17.59
N THR A 134 -20.46 -2.72 -18.59
CA THR A 134 -21.13 -4.02 -18.70
C THR A 134 -20.86 -4.88 -17.47
N PHE A 135 -19.59 -4.92 -17.01
CA PHE A 135 -19.23 -5.66 -15.81
C PHE A 135 -19.86 -5.06 -14.54
N LEU A 136 -19.81 -3.74 -14.36
CA LEU A 136 -20.40 -3.09 -13.18
C LEU A 136 -21.92 -3.22 -13.09
N GLN A 137 -22.60 -3.32 -14.23
CA GLN A 137 -24.06 -3.49 -14.30
C GLN A 137 -24.51 -4.94 -14.10
N ASP A 138 -23.60 -5.90 -13.91
CA ASP A 138 -23.90 -7.28 -13.55
C ASP A 138 -23.51 -7.58 -12.10
N PRO A 139 -24.46 -7.46 -11.13
CA PRO A 139 -24.19 -7.73 -9.73
C PRO A 139 -23.69 -9.15 -9.47
N SER A 140 -24.09 -10.13 -10.27
CA SER A 140 -23.70 -11.53 -10.07
C SER A 140 -22.21 -11.71 -10.34
N GLN A 141 -21.70 -11.08 -11.40
CA GLN A 141 -20.28 -11.07 -11.73
C GLN A 141 -19.48 -10.32 -10.66
N VAL A 142 -19.91 -9.12 -10.26
CA VAL A 142 -19.20 -8.32 -9.25
C VAL A 142 -19.09 -9.09 -7.92
N ILE A 143 -20.18 -9.69 -7.45
CA ILE A 143 -20.20 -10.49 -6.21
C ILE A 143 -19.32 -11.73 -6.36
N MET A 144 -19.37 -12.42 -7.50
CA MET A 144 -18.53 -13.60 -7.75
C MET A 144 -17.04 -13.26 -7.70
N PHE A 145 -16.60 -12.19 -8.37
CA PHE A 145 -15.19 -11.78 -8.36
C PHE A 145 -14.74 -11.24 -7.00
N GLN A 146 -15.62 -10.56 -6.26
CA GLN A 146 -15.36 -10.17 -4.88
C GLN A 146 -15.16 -11.41 -3.99
N ALA A 147 -16.05 -12.41 -4.09
CA ALA A 147 -15.94 -13.66 -3.34
C ALA A 147 -14.64 -14.39 -3.67
N LEU A 148 -14.26 -14.43 -4.96
CA LEU A 148 -12.99 -14.99 -5.42
C LEU A 148 -11.79 -14.24 -4.81
N ALA A 149 -11.80 -12.91 -4.78
CA ALA A 149 -10.75 -12.11 -4.14
C ALA A 149 -10.59 -12.44 -2.65
N VAL A 150 -11.71 -12.58 -1.93
CA VAL A 150 -11.72 -12.96 -0.51
C VAL A 150 -11.16 -14.37 -0.32
N LEU A 151 -11.56 -15.34 -1.16
CA LEU A 151 -11.05 -16.72 -1.10
C LEU A 151 -9.54 -16.79 -1.34
N ILE A 152 -9.03 -16.08 -2.35
CA ILE A 152 -7.59 -16.00 -2.64
C ILE A 152 -6.85 -15.38 -1.45
N THR A 153 -7.39 -14.30 -0.88
CA THR A 153 -6.79 -13.63 0.28
C THR A 153 -6.76 -14.54 1.50
N MET A 154 -7.87 -15.25 1.80
CA MET A 154 -7.92 -16.23 2.90
C MET A 154 -6.90 -17.36 2.68
N ALA A 155 -6.78 -17.89 1.46
CA ALA A 155 -5.79 -18.91 1.12
C ALA A 155 -4.36 -18.40 1.31
N ALA A 156 -4.09 -17.13 0.97
CA ALA A 156 -2.78 -16.51 1.13
C ALA A 156 -2.35 -16.35 2.60
N ILE A 157 -3.31 -16.12 3.52
CA ILE A 157 -3.00 -15.85 4.94
C ILE A 157 -3.19 -17.07 5.86
N TRP A 158 -3.75 -18.18 5.37
CA TRP A 158 -4.22 -19.29 6.22
C TRP A 158 -3.13 -19.90 7.14
N LYS A 159 -1.86 -19.94 6.71
CA LYS A 159 -0.75 -20.46 7.54
C LYS A 159 -0.01 -19.38 8.35
N GLY A 160 -0.62 -18.22 8.55
CA GLY A 160 -0.05 -17.13 9.35
C GLY A 160 1.15 -16.43 8.70
N ALA A 161 2.02 -15.85 9.53
CA ALA A 161 3.09 -14.93 9.10
C ALA A 161 4.02 -15.49 8.02
N LYS A 162 4.40 -16.78 8.10
CA LYS A 162 5.29 -17.41 7.11
C LYS A 162 4.64 -17.58 5.73
N ALA A 163 3.33 -17.81 5.68
CA ALA A 163 2.61 -17.83 4.40
C ALA A 163 2.47 -16.44 3.82
N ILE A 164 2.14 -15.45 4.66
CA ILE A 164 2.11 -14.03 4.27
C ILE A 164 3.46 -13.64 3.67
N GLU A 165 4.55 -13.95 4.35
CA GLU A 165 5.91 -13.68 3.87
C GLU A 165 6.16 -14.27 2.47
N LYS A 166 5.88 -15.57 2.28
CA LYS A 166 6.14 -16.26 1.01
C LYS A 166 5.30 -15.69 -0.13
N VAL A 167 4.00 -15.46 0.11
CA VAL A 167 3.11 -14.89 -0.90
C VAL A 167 3.54 -13.47 -1.23
N ASN A 168 3.88 -12.66 -0.23
CA ASN A 168 4.23 -11.27 -0.44
C ASN A 168 5.54 -11.09 -1.20
N VAL A 169 6.54 -11.96 -0.97
CA VAL A 169 7.77 -11.96 -1.79
C VAL A 169 7.43 -12.18 -3.27
N ILE A 170 6.56 -13.14 -3.60
CA ILE A 170 6.16 -13.41 -4.99
C ILE A 170 5.43 -12.20 -5.58
N LEU A 171 4.45 -11.65 -4.86
CA LEU A 171 3.68 -10.50 -5.31
C LEU A 171 4.56 -9.27 -5.51
N MET A 172 5.47 -8.98 -4.59
CA MET A 172 6.42 -7.87 -4.68
C MET A 172 7.37 -8.01 -5.87
N VAL A 173 7.94 -9.20 -6.08
CA VAL A 173 8.79 -9.45 -7.25
C VAL A 173 8.00 -9.25 -8.54
N SER A 174 6.77 -9.75 -8.61
CA SER A 174 5.91 -9.56 -9.78
C SER A 174 5.58 -8.08 -10.03
N LEU A 175 5.31 -7.32 -8.98
CA LEU A 175 5.05 -5.89 -9.05
C LEU A 175 6.26 -5.12 -9.59
N PHE A 176 7.47 -5.42 -9.10
CA PHE A 176 8.68 -4.77 -9.60
C PHE A 176 8.93 -5.08 -11.07
N ILE A 177 8.74 -6.34 -11.49
CA ILE A 177 8.87 -6.71 -12.91
C ILE A 177 7.90 -5.89 -13.77
N LEU A 178 6.63 -5.78 -13.36
CA LEU A 178 5.63 -4.99 -14.07
C LEU A 178 5.97 -3.49 -14.10
N LEU A 179 6.41 -2.93 -12.98
CA LEU A 179 6.78 -1.52 -12.86
C LEU A 179 7.97 -1.17 -13.77
N PHE A 180 9.04 -1.96 -13.73
CA PHE A 180 10.20 -1.73 -14.60
C PHE A 180 9.89 -1.99 -16.07
N SER A 181 9.01 -2.93 -16.38
CA SER A 181 8.53 -3.15 -17.75
C SER A 181 7.72 -1.95 -18.26
N ALA A 182 6.84 -1.40 -17.42
CA ALA A 182 6.07 -0.19 -17.75
C ALA A 182 6.98 1.03 -17.91
N LEU A 183 7.98 1.19 -17.04
CA LEU A 183 8.98 2.25 -17.16
C LEU A 183 9.79 2.13 -18.46
N PHE A 184 10.23 0.91 -18.80
CA PHE A 184 10.92 0.67 -20.07
C PHE A 184 10.03 1.00 -21.27
N LEU A 185 8.75 0.62 -21.23
CA LEU A 185 7.79 0.96 -22.28
C LEU A 185 7.61 2.47 -22.41
N ALA A 186 7.51 3.20 -21.29
CA ALA A 186 7.43 4.65 -21.29
C ALA A 186 8.65 5.28 -21.98
N PHE A 187 9.87 4.82 -21.67
CA PHE A 187 11.07 5.29 -22.36
C PHE A 187 11.09 4.99 -23.86
N VAL A 188 10.57 3.83 -24.27
CA VAL A 188 10.43 3.51 -25.70
C VAL A 188 9.45 4.47 -26.38
N MET A 189 8.36 4.85 -25.70
CA MET A 189 7.41 5.83 -26.20
C MET A 189 8.06 7.22 -26.34
N ASP A 190 8.74 7.69 -25.30
CA ASP A 190 9.48 8.97 -25.30
C ASP A 190 10.55 9.03 -26.41
N MET A 191 11.20 7.91 -26.72
CA MET A 191 12.16 7.84 -27.83
C MET A 191 11.49 7.89 -29.21
N ASN A 192 10.25 7.42 -29.33
CA ASN A 192 9.52 7.37 -30.60
C ASN A 192 8.90 8.73 -30.97
N ASP A 193 8.39 9.48 -29.99
CA ASP A 193 7.81 10.81 -30.20
C ASP A 193 8.82 11.95 -29.99
N GLY A 194 9.92 11.68 -29.28
CA GLY A 194 10.97 12.65 -28.96
C GLY A 194 10.58 13.66 -27.88
N SER A 195 9.49 13.41 -27.14
CA SER A 195 9.05 14.25 -26.01
C SER A 195 9.29 13.56 -24.67
N LEU A 196 9.30 14.35 -23.60
CA LEU A 196 9.41 13.86 -22.22
C LEU A 196 8.17 14.31 -21.43
N ASP A 197 7.01 14.27 -22.07
CA ASP A 197 5.80 14.93 -21.56
C ASP A 197 5.37 14.37 -20.21
N GLY A 198 5.45 13.03 -20.02
CA GLY A 198 5.15 12.39 -18.74
C GLY A 198 6.12 12.80 -17.63
N PHE A 199 7.41 12.92 -17.95
CA PHE A 199 8.43 13.38 -17.02
C PHE A 199 8.22 14.86 -16.64
N VAL A 200 7.99 15.73 -17.63
CA VAL A 200 7.74 17.16 -17.40
C VAL A 200 6.46 17.36 -16.60
N TYR A 201 5.41 16.59 -16.88
CA TYR A 201 4.17 16.59 -16.11
C TYR A 201 4.41 16.26 -14.63
N MET A 202 5.20 15.22 -14.34
CA MET A 202 5.46 14.77 -12.97
C MET A 202 6.43 15.70 -12.20
N PHE A 203 7.44 16.23 -12.86
CA PHE A 203 8.59 16.88 -12.18
C PHE A 203 8.74 18.37 -12.48
N SER A 204 7.84 18.99 -13.25
CA SER A 204 7.81 20.46 -13.39
C SER A 204 7.54 21.13 -12.04
N ILE A 205 8.30 22.17 -11.73
CA ILE A 205 8.17 22.91 -10.47
C ILE A 205 7.34 24.17 -10.74
N GLN A 206 6.20 24.28 -10.08
CA GLN A 206 5.30 25.43 -10.10
C GLN A 206 5.21 26.02 -8.67
N PRO A 207 6.12 26.95 -8.29
CA PRO A 207 6.28 27.39 -6.91
C PRO A 207 5.03 28.03 -6.28
N GLU A 208 4.13 28.57 -7.11
CA GLU A 208 2.84 29.13 -6.70
C GLU A 208 2.01 28.13 -5.88
N TYR A 209 2.08 26.83 -6.19
CA TYR A 209 1.39 25.79 -5.44
C TYR A 209 1.94 25.62 -4.02
N LEU A 210 3.17 26.04 -3.72
CA LEU A 210 3.72 25.98 -2.36
C LEU A 210 3.09 27.03 -1.43
N LEU A 211 2.50 28.08 -2.00
CA LEU A 211 1.75 29.10 -1.26
C LEU A 211 0.33 28.65 -0.94
N GLU A 212 -0.19 27.66 -1.68
CA GLU A 212 -1.53 27.11 -1.50
C GLU A 212 -1.58 26.14 -0.31
N PRO A 213 -2.39 26.40 0.74
CA PRO A 213 -2.53 25.50 1.88
C PRO A 213 -3.02 24.09 1.51
N GLU A 214 -3.81 23.98 0.44
CA GLU A 214 -4.34 22.72 -0.06
C GLU A 214 -3.22 21.75 -0.46
N THR A 215 -2.15 22.23 -1.11
CA THR A 215 -0.97 21.44 -1.49
C THR A 215 -0.33 20.77 -0.27
N TRP A 216 -0.26 21.48 0.86
CA TRP A 216 0.30 20.96 2.10
C TRP A 216 -0.61 19.93 2.77
N ILE A 217 -1.92 20.19 2.81
CA ILE A 217 -2.91 19.24 3.34
C ILE A 217 -2.91 17.95 2.51
N ASN A 218 -2.83 18.08 1.20
CA ASN A 218 -2.74 16.96 0.26
C ASN A 218 -1.42 16.20 0.44
N GLY A 219 -0.29 16.89 0.63
CA GLY A 219 1.01 16.28 0.89
C GLY A 219 1.04 15.47 2.18
N LEU A 220 0.51 16.04 3.27
CA LEU A 220 0.35 15.35 4.57
C LEU A 220 -0.53 14.11 4.41
N SER A 221 -1.70 14.28 3.81
CA SER A 221 -2.66 13.20 3.60
C SER A 221 -2.05 12.08 2.76
N GLN A 222 -1.43 12.41 1.63
CA GLN A 222 -0.81 11.41 0.76
C GLN A 222 0.29 10.63 1.49
N SER A 223 1.15 11.32 2.26
CA SER A 223 2.20 10.67 3.05
C SER A 223 1.65 9.75 4.13
N ALA A 224 0.67 10.23 4.92
CA ALA A 224 0.09 9.46 6.02
C ALA A 224 -0.64 8.19 5.53
N TRP A 225 -1.47 8.32 4.49
CA TRP A 225 -2.20 7.19 3.92
C TRP A 225 -1.28 6.20 3.20
N SER A 226 -0.23 6.67 2.53
CA SER A 226 0.70 5.81 1.80
C SER A 226 1.54 4.93 2.74
N CYS A 227 1.97 5.45 3.90
CA CYS A 227 2.68 4.63 4.89
C CYS A 227 1.76 3.84 5.84
N SER A 228 0.43 3.98 5.72
CA SER A 228 -0.55 3.43 6.66
C SER A 228 -0.28 3.86 8.12
N ALA A 229 0.22 5.09 8.30
CA ALA A 229 0.67 5.59 9.59
C ALA A 229 -0.52 5.81 10.54
N GLY A 230 -0.49 5.19 11.72
CA GLY A 230 -1.58 5.26 12.71
C GLY A 230 -2.74 4.31 12.47
N MET A 231 -2.65 3.40 11.50
CA MET A 231 -3.69 2.41 11.18
C MET A 231 -3.52 1.08 11.93
N GLY A 232 -2.52 0.96 12.82
CA GLY A 232 -2.28 -0.23 13.64
C GLY A 232 -1.76 -1.45 12.87
N MET A 233 -1.51 -1.31 11.56
CA MET A 233 -0.90 -2.33 10.73
C MET A 233 0.54 -2.58 11.18
N ALA A 234 1.32 -1.51 11.35
CA ALA A 234 2.69 -1.56 11.88
C ALA A 234 2.77 -2.22 13.27
N ILE A 235 1.80 -1.95 14.16
CA ILE A 235 1.67 -2.64 15.45
C ILE A 235 1.54 -4.15 15.23
N THR A 236 0.64 -4.57 14.33
CA THR A 236 0.34 -5.98 14.08
C THR A 236 1.52 -6.73 13.47
N TYR A 237 2.18 -6.16 12.46
CA TYR A 237 3.37 -6.79 11.84
C TYR A 237 4.54 -6.88 12.83
N SER A 238 4.74 -5.86 13.67
CA SER A 238 5.86 -5.83 14.61
C SER A 238 5.76 -6.87 15.75
N VAL A 239 4.58 -7.44 15.99
CA VAL A 239 4.40 -8.58 16.93
C VAL A 239 5.22 -9.79 16.50
N TYR A 240 5.40 -9.99 15.20
CA TYR A 240 6.11 -11.14 14.60
C TYR A 240 7.60 -10.87 14.33
N MET A 241 8.12 -9.71 14.74
CA MET A 241 9.54 -9.38 14.63
C MET A 241 10.39 -10.14 15.64
N ARG A 242 11.63 -10.46 15.29
CA ARG A 242 12.57 -11.01 16.27
C ARG A 242 12.95 -9.96 17.33
N LYS A 243 13.38 -10.41 18.51
CA LYS A 243 13.70 -9.51 19.63
C LYS A 243 14.88 -8.58 19.33
N ASP A 244 15.87 -9.06 18.58
CA ASP A 244 17.13 -8.40 18.24
C ASP A 244 17.05 -7.48 17.01
N GLU A 245 15.92 -7.44 16.29
CA GLU A 245 15.81 -6.61 15.09
C GLU A 245 15.68 -5.12 15.39
N ASP A 246 16.34 -4.28 14.60
CA ASP A 246 16.26 -2.82 14.73
C ASP A 246 14.88 -2.30 14.27
N THR A 247 14.11 -1.80 15.22
CA THR A 247 12.77 -1.24 14.99
C THR A 247 12.80 0.02 14.14
N THR A 248 13.70 0.95 14.45
CA THR A 248 13.76 2.26 13.79
C THR A 248 14.21 2.09 12.34
N LEU A 249 15.25 1.29 12.12
CA LEU A 249 15.75 1.00 10.78
C LEU A 249 14.69 0.30 9.93
N ASN A 250 13.98 -0.70 10.47
CA ASN A 250 12.98 -1.44 9.71
C ASN A 250 11.76 -0.56 9.36
N ALA A 251 11.27 0.24 10.31
CA ALA A 251 10.17 1.17 10.07
C ALA A 251 10.54 2.24 9.03
N ALA A 252 11.72 2.85 9.14
CA ALA A 252 12.21 3.82 8.16
C ALA A 252 12.39 3.18 6.77
N THR A 253 12.94 1.96 6.71
CA THR A 253 13.09 1.22 5.45
C THR A 253 11.74 0.96 4.78
N MET A 254 10.73 0.54 5.55
CA MET A 254 9.37 0.33 5.04
C MET A 254 8.81 1.60 4.40
N CYS A 255 8.86 2.72 5.13
CA CYS A 255 8.35 4.01 4.64
C CYS A 255 9.11 4.48 3.39
N LEU A 256 10.44 4.45 3.41
CA LEU A 256 11.25 4.90 2.28
C LEU A 256 11.04 4.03 1.04
N ALA A 257 11.02 2.71 1.20
CA ALA A 257 10.81 1.80 0.07
C ALA A 257 9.41 1.96 -0.55
N ASN A 258 8.37 2.11 0.29
CA ASN A 258 7.01 2.38 -0.19
C ASN A 258 6.92 3.69 -1.00
N ASN A 259 7.51 4.77 -0.49
CA ASN A 259 7.46 6.07 -1.16
C ASN A 259 8.37 6.12 -2.41
N SER A 260 9.42 5.30 -2.47
CA SER A 260 10.29 5.20 -3.67
C SER A 260 9.59 4.50 -4.86
N ILE A 261 8.51 3.77 -4.61
CA ILE A 261 7.70 3.10 -5.64
C ILE A 261 6.61 4.03 -6.17
N SER A 262 6.31 5.10 -5.42
CA SER A 262 5.35 6.13 -5.83
C SER A 262 6.05 7.09 -6.78
#